data_AF-Q4D7K0-F1
#
_entry.id   AF-Q4D7K0-F1
#
_cell.length_a   1.000
_cell.length_b   1.000
_cell.length_c   1.000
_cell.angle_alpha   90.00
_cell.angle_beta   90.00
_cell.angle_gamma   90.00
#
_symmetry.space_group_name_H-M   'P 1'
#
loop_
_entity.id
_entity.type
_entity.pdbx_description
1 polymer ?
#
loop_
_entity_poly.entity_id
_entity_poly.type
_entity_poly.pdbx_seq_one_letter_code
_entity_poly.pdbx_strand_id
1 'polypeptide(L)'
;MSMTLHWVASLFFLLCVSLCVHGNRGRVQLPFSVVSRMSGDWGVEVHSPCDPFIVAGTLTVDGGTMTVDWIHETFAGPDLESAADEGENILHAGGLHAFITNAWELTPPLYTVCGGGQSNTLNTPHRPGLGSTMETTELAEHTGVLLKNPKSDLRECQTASRDVFIRLLGGCTYGIQSDHWRMKESLQFVEVQFHVPNMTRHCAEMNGAFEVQQGAIKKEMRGNKDRNPWLGSARGRPNEKGHVMEQNARDGAIVIRLVRRQTQIKSK
;
A
#
# COMPACT_ATOMS: atom_id res chain seq x y z
N MET A 1 -46.54 19.36 -26.62
CA MET A 1 -45.30 18.57 -26.81
C MET A 1 -44.20 19.07 -25.86
N SER A 2 -44.42 19.04 -24.53
CA SER A 2 -43.47 19.55 -23.53
C SER A 2 -42.93 18.47 -22.58
N MET A 3 -43.63 17.34 -22.42
CA MET A 3 -43.24 16.29 -21.47
C MET A 3 -42.02 15.46 -21.88
N THR A 4 -41.64 15.44 -23.16
CA THR A 4 -40.48 14.65 -23.63
C THR A 4 -39.15 15.33 -23.31
N LEU A 5 -39.10 16.66 -23.19
CA LEU A 5 -37.85 17.39 -22.96
C LEU A 5 -37.32 17.23 -21.52
N HIS A 6 -38.21 17.19 -20.52
CA HIS A 6 -37.80 17.07 -19.12
C HIS A 6 -37.23 15.70 -18.76
N TRP A 7 -37.70 14.63 -19.41
CA TRP A 7 -37.16 13.29 -19.20
C TRP A 7 -35.73 13.13 -19.74
N VAL A 8 -35.44 13.74 -20.89
CA VAL A 8 -34.09 13.70 -21.48
C VAL A 8 -33.11 14.48 -20.61
N ALA A 9 -33.51 15.64 -20.08
CA ALA A 9 -32.65 16.45 -19.20
C ALA A 9 -32.31 15.74 -17.88
N SER A 10 -33.29 15.06 -17.25
CA SER A 10 -33.04 14.30 -16.01
C SER A 10 -32.16 13.08 -16.24
N LEU A 11 -32.31 12.37 -17.37
CA LEU A 11 -31.41 11.28 -17.75
C LEU A 11 -29.99 11.77 -18.00
N PHE A 12 -29.83 12.92 -18.65
CA PHE A 12 -28.52 13.54 -18.88
C PHE A 12 -27.85 13.96 -17.57
N PHE A 13 -28.60 14.53 -16.63
CA PHE A 13 -28.09 14.87 -15.29
C PHE A 13 -27.68 13.63 -14.51
N LEU A 14 -28.46 12.55 -14.53
CA LEU A 14 -28.09 11.29 -13.88
C LEU A 14 -26.84 10.64 -14.49
N LEU A 15 -26.70 10.69 -15.82
CA LEU A 15 -25.51 10.22 -16.53
C LEU A 15 -24.26 11.08 -16.25
N CYS A 16 -24.40 12.41 -16.22
CA CYS A 16 -23.29 13.29 -15.88
C CYS A 16 -22.88 13.13 -14.41
N VAL A 17 -23.84 12.95 -13.49
CA VAL A 17 -23.52 12.73 -12.07
C VAL A 17 -22.83 11.37 -11.86
N SER A 18 -23.26 10.30 -12.54
CA SER A 18 -22.59 9.00 -12.41
C SER A 18 -21.18 8.96 -13.02
N LEU A 19 -20.97 9.68 -14.12
CA LEU A 19 -19.65 9.86 -14.73
C LEU A 19 -18.71 10.77 -13.91
N CYS A 20 -19.25 11.77 -13.22
CA CYS A 20 -18.45 12.66 -12.38
C CYS A 20 -18.00 12.03 -11.06
N VAL A 21 -18.75 11.05 -10.51
CA VAL A 21 -18.40 10.43 -9.21
C VAL A 21 -17.26 9.40 -9.34
N HIS A 22 -17.02 8.83 -10.52
CA HIS A 22 -15.82 8.04 -10.80
C HIS A 22 -14.61 8.90 -11.21
N GLY A 23 -14.60 10.17 -10.81
CA GLY A 23 -13.57 11.15 -11.12
C GLY A 23 -12.17 10.66 -10.75
N ASN A 24 -11.50 10.07 -11.74
CA ASN A 24 -10.08 9.74 -11.85
C ASN A 24 -9.36 9.53 -10.50
N ARG A 25 -9.85 8.57 -9.69
CA ARG A 25 -9.09 8.12 -8.53
C ARG A 25 -7.78 7.55 -9.03
N GLY A 26 -6.67 8.04 -8.49
CA GLY A 26 -5.37 7.46 -8.81
C GLY A 26 -5.35 6.00 -8.35
N ARG A 27 -4.66 5.15 -9.10
CA ARG A 27 -4.52 3.73 -8.77
C ARG A 27 -3.14 3.42 -8.21
N VAL A 28 -3.09 2.46 -7.28
CA VAL A 28 -1.85 1.79 -6.88
C VAL A 28 -1.98 0.32 -7.24
N GLN A 29 -1.17 -0.14 -8.19
CA GLN A 29 -1.12 -1.53 -8.58
C GLN A 29 -0.20 -2.32 -7.65
N LEU A 30 -0.60 -3.54 -7.32
CA LEU A 30 0.24 -4.56 -6.69
C LEU A 30 0.73 -5.55 -7.76
N PRO A 31 1.93 -6.15 -7.60
CA PRO A 31 2.39 -7.18 -8.51
C PRO A 31 1.41 -8.36 -8.59
N PHE A 32 1.22 -8.93 -9.79
CA PHE A 32 0.33 -10.07 -10.01
C PHE A 32 0.68 -11.27 -9.10
N SER A 33 1.98 -11.52 -8.88
CA SER A 33 2.47 -12.59 -8.00
C SER A 33 2.07 -12.41 -6.52
N VAL A 34 1.74 -11.19 -6.11
CA VAL A 34 1.17 -10.89 -4.78
C VAL A 34 -0.33 -11.12 -4.80
N VAL A 35 -1.06 -10.50 -5.73
CA VAL A 35 -2.53 -10.55 -5.75
C VAL A 35 -3.06 -11.96 -6.03
N SER A 36 -2.36 -12.75 -6.86
CA SER A 36 -2.71 -14.16 -7.11
C SER A 36 -2.67 -15.05 -5.85
N ARG A 37 -2.02 -14.58 -4.77
CA ARG A 37 -1.96 -15.25 -3.46
C ARG A 37 -2.94 -14.66 -2.43
N MET A 38 -3.79 -13.72 -2.85
CA MET A 38 -4.77 -13.04 -2.02
C MET A 38 -6.19 -13.44 -2.40
N SER A 39 -7.06 -13.54 -1.41
CA SER A 39 -8.50 -13.71 -1.58
C SER A 39 -9.26 -13.25 -0.33
N GLY A 40 -10.56 -12.98 -0.48
CA GLY A 40 -11.46 -12.63 0.61
C GLY A 40 -11.22 -11.22 1.14
N ASP A 41 -11.51 -11.01 2.43
CA ASP A 41 -11.48 -9.69 3.06
C ASP A 41 -10.15 -9.40 3.76
N TRP A 42 -9.70 -8.17 3.61
CA TRP A 42 -8.46 -7.63 4.14
C TRP A 42 -8.74 -6.30 4.84
N GLY A 43 -8.05 -6.03 5.93
CA GLY A 43 -7.93 -4.68 6.48
C GLY A 43 -6.84 -3.94 5.73
N VAL A 44 -7.12 -2.69 5.34
CA VAL A 44 -6.14 -1.79 4.73
C VAL A 44 -5.83 -0.70 5.75
N GLU A 45 -4.56 -0.41 5.97
CA GLU A 45 -4.10 0.71 6.77
C GLU A 45 -2.95 1.40 6.03
N VAL A 46 -3.06 2.71 5.81
CA VAL A 46 -2.01 3.50 5.16
C VAL A 46 -1.46 4.50 6.15
N HIS A 47 -0.13 4.51 6.30
CA HIS A 47 0.60 5.51 7.07
C HIS A 47 1.28 6.47 6.11
N SER A 48 1.13 7.76 6.37
CA SER A 48 1.81 8.82 5.61
C SER A 48 2.29 9.93 6.55
N PRO A 49 3.29 10.73 6.15
CA PRO A 49 3.72 11.91 6.90
C PRO A 49 2.73 13.08 6.80
N CYS A 50 1.74 13.01 5.91
CA CYS A 50 0.75 14.06 5.68
C CYS A 50 -0.54 13.76 6.43
N ASP A 51 -1.30 14.81 6.77
CA ASP A 51 -2.64 14.63 7.33
C ASP A 51 -3.63 14.20 6.23
N PRO A 52 -4.48 13.17 6.44
CA PRO A 52 -4.50 12.25 7.60
C PRO A 52 -3.28 11.32 7.65
N PHE A 53 -2.58 11.31 8.80
CA PHE A 53 -1.37 10.50 9.00
C PHE A 53 -1.63 9.01 8.88
N ILE A 54 -2.84 8.59 9.24
CA ILE A 54 -3.30 7.21 9.13
C ILE A 54 -4.70 7.23 8.54
N VAL A 55 -4.91 6.42 7.52
CA VAL A 55 -6.23 6.10 6.97
C VAL A 55 -6.42 4.60 6.95
N ALA A 56 -7.64 4.17 7.20
CA ALA A 56 -7.99 2.75 7.21
C ALA A 56 -9.16 2.46 6.27
N GLY A 57 -9.23 1.21 5.82
CA GLY A 57 -10.27 0.71 4.94
C GLY A 57 -10.40 -0.81 5.02
N THR A 58 -11.31 -1.33 4.22
CA THR A 58 -11.42 -2.76 3.92
C THR A 58 -11.17 -2.99 2.44
N LEU A 59 -10.40 -4.03 2.14
CA LEU A 59 -10.15 -4.48 0.78
C LEU A 59 -10.77 -5.86 0.62
N THR A 60 -11.64 -6.02 -0.38
CA THR A 60 -12.14 -7.33 -0.80
C THR A 60 -11.44 -7.73 -2.09
N VAL A 61 -10.90 -8.94 -2.11
CA VAL A 61 -10.22 -9.53 -3.27
C VAL A 61 -11.01 -10.73 -3.76
N ASP A 62 -11.60 -10.61 -4.96
CA ASP A 62 -12.37 -11.67 -5.61
C ASP A 62 -11.92 -11.87 -7.06
N GLY A 63 -11.43 -13.07 -7.37
CA GLY A 63 -10.96 -13.42 -8.71
C GLY A 63 -9.83 -12.53 -9.27
N GLY A 64 -9.10 -11.81 -8.41
CA GLY A 64 -8.08 -10.81 -8.79
C GLY A 64 -8.61 -9.38 -8.88
N THR A 65 -9.94 -9.20 -8.85
CA THR A 65 -10.56 -7.87 -8.70
C THR A 65 -10.38 -7.41 -7.25
N MET A 66 -9.94 -6.17 -7.09
CA MET A 66 -9.68 -5.54 -5.80
C MET A 66 -10.65 -4.37 -5.60
N THR A 67 -11.42 -4.38 -4.53
CA THR A 67 -12.36 -3.30 -4.19
C THR A 67 -12.02 -2.76 -2.81
N VAL A 68 -11.77 -1.45 -2.72
CA VAL A 68 -11.40 -0.80 -1.46
C VAL A 68 -12.53 0.11 -0.98
N ASP A 69 -12.97 -0.16 0.25
CA ASP A 69 -13.91 0.69 0.98
C ASP A 69 -13.16 1.40 2.11
N TRP A 70 -12.88 2.69 1.91
CA TRP A 70 -12.24 3.53 2.93
C TRP A 70 -13.22 3.85 4.06
N ILE A 71 -12.78 3.71 5.32
CA ILE A 71 -13.62 3.93 6.51
C ILE A 71 -13.98 5.42 6.68
N HIS A 72 -13.09 6.32 6.25
CA HIS A 72 -13.29 7.76 6.40
C HIS A 72 -14.09 8.31 5.22
N GLU A 73 -15.37 8.66 5.44
CA GLU A 73 -16.29 9.12 4.39
C GLU A 73 -15.77 10.34 3.59
N THR A 74 -14.97 11.20 4.23
CA THR A 74 -14.38 12.38 3.58
C THR A 74 -13.09 12.09 2.82
N PHE A 75 -12.53 10.89 2.96
CA PHE A 75 -11.27 10.51 2.33
C PHE A 75 -11.53 9.82 0.98
N ALA A 76 -11.25 10.53 -0.11
CA ALA A 76 -11.23 9.96 -1.46
C ALA A 76 -9.89 9.27 -1.72
N GLY A 77 -9.70 8.10 -1.10
CA GLY A 77 -8.48 7.30 -1.26
C GLY A 77 -8.33 6.70 -2.67
N PRO A 78 -7.14 6.17 -2.98
CA PRO A 78 -6.87 5.56 -4.27
C PRO A 78 -7.58 4.21 -4.41
N ASP A 79 -7.71 3.77 -5.65
CA ASP A 79 -8.07 2.39 -5.94
C ASP A 79 -6.80 1.52 -5.85
N LEU A 80 -6.98 0.30 -5.32
CA LEU A 80 -5.94 -0.73 -5.37
C LEU A 80 -6.27 -1.69 -6.51
N GLU A 81 -5.29 -1.99 -7.35
CA GLU A 81 -5.47 -2.86 -8.51
C GLU A 81 -4.40 -3.95 -8.56
N SER A 82 -4.68 -5.04 -9.27
CA SER A 82 -3.64 -6.00 -9.66
C SER A 82 -2.93 -5.51 -10.92
N ALA A 83 -1.65 -5.85 -11.06
CA ALA A 83 -1.03 -5.96 -12.36
C ALA A 83 -1.84 -6.95 -13.23
N ALA A 84 -1.92 -6.70 -14.53
CA ALA A 84 -2.72 -7.48 -15.47
C ALA A 84 -2.20 -8.92 -15.60
N ASP A 85 -0.88 -9.09 -15.60
CA ASP A 85 -0.21 -10.38 -15.68
C ASP A 85 1.16 -10.37 -15.00
N GLU A 86 1.80 -11.54 -14.91
CA GLU A 86 3.12 -11.72 -14.26
C GLU A 86 4.28 -11.05 -15.03
N GLY A 87 4.11 -10.75 -16.32
CA GLY A 87 5.10 -10.09 -17.16
C GLY A 87 5.07 -8.55 -17.07
N GLU A 88 4.05 -7.98 -16.45
CA GLU A 88 3.94 -6.53 -16.24
C GLU A 88 4.96 -6.07 -15.19
N ASN A 89 6.07 -5.51 -15.67
CA ASN A 89 7.17 -5.05 -14.81
C ASN A 89 7.08 -3.58 -14.42
N ILE A 90 6.20 -2.80 -15.04
CA ILE A 90 5.99 -1.38 -14.76
C ILE A 90 4.59 -1.25 -14.17
N LEU A 91 4.53 -0.79 -12.92
CA LEU A 91 3.31 -0.76 -12.13
C LEU A 91 2.96 0.68 -11.79
N HIS A 92 1.66 0.96 -11.72
CA HIS A 92 1.15 2.27 -11.37
C HIS A 92 1.21 2.52 -9.85
N ALA A 93 1.70 3.70 -9.46
CA ALA A 93 1.62 4.22 -8.09
C ALA A 93 0.91 5.59 -8.05
N GLY A 94 0.18 5.95 -9.11
CA GLY A 94 -0.52 7.24 -9.25
C GLY A 94 -1.43 7.60 -8.07
N GLY A 95 -2.01 6.58 -7.43
CA GLY A 95 -2.83 6.73 -6.24
C GLY A 95 -2.11 7.27 -5.01
N LEU A 96 -0.76 7.28 -4.98
CA LEU A 96 -0.01 7.88 -3.88
C LEU A 96 -0.31 9.38 -3.70
N HIS A 97 -0.76 10.05 -4.76
CA HIS A 97 -1.18 11.44 -4.70
C HIS A 97 -2.35 11.68 -3.74
N ALA A 98 -3.19 10.67 -3.49
CA ALA A 98 -4.31 10.81 -2.54
C ALA A 98 -3.83 11.00 -1.08
N PHE A 99 -2.58 10.64 -0.76
CA PHE A 99 -2.01 10.77 0.58
C PHE A 99 -1.15 12.03 0.76
N ILE A 100 -1.10 12.91 -0.24
CA ILE A 100 -0.32 14.14 -0.19
C ILE A 100 -1.18 15.30 -0.65
N THR A 101 -1.12 16.41 0.08
CA THR A 101 -2.06 17.51 -0.13
C THR A 101 -1.67 18.44 -1.28
N ASN A 102 -0.43 18.35 -1.80
CA ASN A 102 0.14 19.37 -2.70
C ASN A 102 1.04 18.85 -3.85
N ALA A 103 0.82 17.66 -4.39
CA ALA A 103 1.60 17.24 -5.55
C ALA A 103 1.09 17.87 -6.85
N TRP A 104 1.87 18.84 -7.35
CA TRP A 104 1.76 19.36 -8.72
C TRP A 104 2.43 18.46 -9.77
N GLU A 105 2.86 17.26 -9.38
CA GLU A 105 3.41 16.31 -10.33
C GLU A 105 2.28 15.79 -11.23
N LEU A 106 2.27 16.29 -12.48
CA LEU A 106 1.29 15.95 -13.50
C LEU A 106 1.40 14.51 -13.99
N THR A 107 2.55 13.86 -13.74
CA THR A 107 2.80 12.49 -14.21
C THR A 107 2.59 11.53 -13.05
N PRO A 108 1.60 10.62 -13.12
CA PRO A 108 1.38 9.62 -12.11
C PRO A 108 2.67 8.81 -11.88
N PRO A 109 3.17 8.67 -10.64
CA PRO A 109 4.35 7.87 -10.38
C PRO A 109 4.13 6.43 -10.83
N LEU A 110 5.19 5.87 -11.41
CA LEU A 110 5.29 4.48 -11.80
C LEU A 110 6.42 3.85 -10.98
N TYR A 111 6.38 2.54 -10.81
CA TYR A 111 7.45 1.81 -10.17
C TYR A 111 7.69 0.46 -10.83
N THR A 112 8.82 -0.14 -10.52
CA THR A 112 9.16 -1.49 -10.96
C THR A 112 9.72 -2.29 -9.79
N VAL A 113 9.49 -3.59 -9.79
CA VAL A 113 10.10 -4.52 -8.83
C VAL A 113 11.37 -5.09 -9.46
N CYS A 114 12.50 -4.88 -8.79
CA CYS A 114 13.82 -5.17 -9.35
C CYS A 114 14.32 -6.60 -9.11
N GLY A 115 13.48 -7.43 -8.50
CA GLY A 115 13.75 -8.84 -8.26
C GLY A 115 13.12 -9.34 -6.96
N GLY A 116 13.00 -10.67 -6.88
CA GLY A 116 12.73 -11.37 -5.62
C GLY A 116 13.82 -11.06 -4.62
N GLY A 117 13.50 -10.38 -3.53
CA GLY A 117 14.46 -10.17 -2.46
C GLY A 117 14.51 -11.39 -1.54
N GLN A 118 14.97 -11.17 -0.32
CA GLN A 118 15.22 -12.23 0.64
C GLN A 118 13.91 -12.94 0.99
N SER A 119 13.89 -14.27 0.88
CA SER A 119 12.83 -15.11 1.44
C SER A 119 13.42 -15.94 2.57
N ASN A 120 12.74 -15.94 3.71
CA ASN A 120 13.04 -16.77 4.85
C ASN A 120 11.83 -17.65 5.15
N THR A 121 12.07 -18.95 5.27
CA THR A 121 11.04 -19.92 5.62
C THR A 121 11.27 -20.46 7.03
N LEU A 122 10.20 -20.51 7.82
CA LEU A 122 10.19 -21.07 9.16
C LEU A 122 9.17 -22.20 9.21
N ASN A 123 9.55 -23.34 9.79
CA ASN A 123 8.61 -24.41 10.07
C ASN A 123 7.65 -23.98 11.20
N THR A 124 6.35 -23.99 10.94
CA THR A 124 5.28 -23.53 11.83
C THR A 124 4.09 -24.51 11.83
N PRO A 125 4.27 -25.76 12.28
CA PRO A 125 3.24 -26.80 12.19
C PRO A 125 1.99 -26.54 13.06
N HIS A 126 2.10 -25.66 14.06
CA HIS A 126 1.05 -25.39 15.04
C HIS A 126 0.63 -23.92 15.03
N ARG A 127 0.13 -23.42 13.90
CA ARG A 127 -0.39 -22.06 13.82
C ARG A 127 -1.89 -22.02 14.19
N PRO A 128 -2.29 -21.39 15.29
CA PRO A 128 -3.70 -21.22 15.64
C PRO A 128 -4.42 -20.35 14.59
N GLY A 129 -5.67 -20.70 14.26
CA GLY A 129 -6.57 -19.86 13.45
C GLY A 129 -6.45 -19.96 11.92
N LEU A 130 -5.51 -20.75 11.39
CA LEU A 130 -5.30 -20.88 9.94
C LEU A 130 -5.36 -22.32 9.41
N GLY A 131 -5.89 -23.24 10.24
CA GLY A 131 -5.96 -24.66 9.92
C GLY A 131 -4.59 -25.33 9.90
N SER A 132 -4.56 -26.65 9.88
CA SER A 132 -3.35 -27.47 9.79
C SER A 132 -2.64 -27.39 8.43
N THR A 133 -2.87 -26.33 7.65
CA THR A 133 -2.55 -26.25 6.21
C THR A 133 -1.37 -25.34 5.89
N MET A 134 -0.85 -24.59 6.86
CA MET A 134 0.39 -23.80 6.73
C MET A 134 1.46 -24.33 7.67
N GLU A 135 1.99 -25.51 7.35
CA GLU A 135 3.11 -26.10 8.09
C GLU A 135 4.37 -25.24 8.01
N THR A 136 4.48 -24.34 7.03
CA THR A 136 5.63 -23.45 6.85
C THR A 136 5.15 -22.01 6.66
N THR A 137 5.77 -21.09 7.40
CA THR A 137 5.60 -19.65 7.23
C THR A 137 6.73 -19.11 6.36
N GLU A 138 6.40 -18.35 5.34
CA GLU A 138 7.32 -17.61 4.49
C GLU A 138 7.25 -16.12 4.80
N LEU A 139 8.41 -15.50 5.03
CA LEU A 139 8.60 -14.05 5.01
C LEU A 139 9.43 -13.72 3.77
N ALA A 140 8.85 -13.00 2.82
CA ALA A 140 9.53 -12.55 1.61
C ALA A 140 9.57 -11.02 1.58
N GLU A 141 10.69 -10.45 1.15
CA GLU A 141 10.80 -9.03 0.84
C GLU A 141 11.18 -8.87 -0.63
N HIS A 142 10.56 -7.95 -1.34
CA HIS A 142 10.95 -7.52 -2.67
C HIS A 142 11.39 -6.06 -2.61
N THR A 143 12.34 -5.70 -3.47
CA THR A 143 12.80 -4.31 -3.59
C THR A 143 12.57 -3.80 -5.00
N GLY A 144 12.30 -2.52 -5.11
CA GLY A 144 11.94 -1.86 -6.36
C GLY A 144 12.43 -0.43 -6.41
N VAL A 145 12.10 0.22 -7.52
CA VAL A 145 12.49 1.60 -7.83
C VAL A 145 11.27 2.36 -8.36
N LEU A 146 11.07 3.58 -7.89
CA LEU A 146 10.18 4.58 -8.48
C LEU A 146 10.81 5.14 -9.76
N LEU A 147 10.07 5.01 -10.86
CA LEU A 147 10.55 5.41 -12.17
C LEU A 147 10.44 6.93 -12.33
N LYS A 148 11.55 7.57 -12.68
CA LYS A 148 11.58 9.02 -12.94
C LYS A 148 10.96 9.40 -14.28
N ASN A 149 10.94 8.45 -15.23
CA ASN A 149 10.37 8.64 -16.56
C ASN A 149 9.51 7.41 -16.90
N PRO A 150 8.31 7.59 -17.46
CA PRO A 150 7.50 6.46 -17.93
C PRO A 150 8.15 5.62 -19.03
N LYS A 151 9.18 6.15 -19.72
CA LYS A 151 10.00 5.42 -20.69
C LYS A 151 11.26 4.80 -20.08
N SER A 152 11.44 4.89 -18.78
CA SER A 152 12.56 4.27 -18.09
C SER A 152 12.55 2.76 -18.32
N ASP A 153 13.73 2.22 -18.59
CA ASP A 153 13.90 0.79 -18.76
C ASP A 153 14.28 0.14 -17.42
N LEU A 154 14.27 -1.20 -17.41
CA LEU A 154 14.65 -1.99 -16.24
C LEU A 154 16.13 -1.78 -15.82
N ARG A 155 16.93 -0.94 -16.51
CA ARG A 155 18.28 -0.59 -16.06
C ARG A 155 18.27 0.30 -14.82
N GLU A 156 17.17 0.99 -14.52
CA GLU A 156 17.02 1.69 -13.24
C GLU A 156 17.18 0.71 -12.06
N CYS A 157 16.77 -0.55 -12.24
CA CYS A 157 17.00 -1.59 -11.25
C CYS A 157 18.48 -1.90 -10.99
N GLN A 158 19.41 -1.52 -11.85
CA GLN A 158 20.84 -1.75 -11.67
C GLN A 158 21.57 -0.51 -11.14
N THR A 159 20.99 0.68 -11.30
CA THR A 159 21.69 1.96 -11.12
C THR A 159 21.05 2.86 -10.06
N ALA A 160 19.74 2.77 -9.84
CA ALA A 160 19.03 3.58 -8.88
C ALA A 160 19.05 2.97 -7.47
N SER A 161 18.93 3.84 -6.46
CA SER A 161 18.70 3.41 -5.09
C SER A 161 17.29 2.81 -4.94
N ARG A 162 17.16 1.77 -4.12
CA ARG A 162 15.86 1.14 -3.83
C ARG A 162 15.02 2.07 -2.97
N ASP A 163 13.81 2.37 -3.43
CA ASP A 163 12.85 3.22 -2.74
C ASP A 163 11.43 2.62 -2.72
N VAL A 164 11.26 1.42 -3.30
CA VAL A 164 10.05 0.61 -3.14
C VAL A 164 10.40 -0.68 -2.42
N PHE A 165 9.62 -1.04 -1.41
CA PHE A 165 9.77 -2.29 -0.67
C PHE A 165 8.42 -2.97 -0.54
N ILE A 166 8.37 -4.27 -0.81
CA ILE A 166 7.15 -5.08 -0.67
C ILE A 166 7.47 -6.23 0.26
N ARG A 167 6.86 -6.26 1.44
CA ARG A 167 7.02 -7.36 2.41
C ARG A 167 5.78 -8.22 2.40
N LEU A 168 5.98 -9.52 2.37
CA LEU A 168 4.95 -10.54 2.32
C LEU A 168 5.16 -11.49 3.49
N LEU A 169 4.08 -11.83 4.19
CA LEU A 169 4.08 -12.89 5.17
C LEU A 169 2.90 -13.82 4.91
N GLY A 170 3.18 -15.10 4.79
CA GLY A 170 2.17 -16.11 4.44
C GLY A 170 2.67 -17.53 4.60
N GLY A 171 1.94 -18.47 4.01
CA GLY A 171 2.37 -19.85 3.84
C GLY A 171 3.32 -20.00 2.65
N CYS A 172 4.26 -20.93 2.75
CA CYS A 172 5.12 -21.29 1.62
C CYS A 172 4.28 -21.85 0.46
N THR A 173 4.55 -21.38 -0.75
CA THR A 173 3.83 -21.80 -1.96
C THR A 173 4.66 -22.70 -2.87
N TYR A 174 5.86 -23.10 -2.45
CA TYR A 174 6.73 -23.96 -3.25
C TYR A 174 6.03 -25.29 -3.57
N GLY A 175 5.92 -25.60 -4.88
CA GLY A 175 5.27 -26.81 -5.37
C GLY A 175 3.73 -26.77 -5.41
N ILE A 176 3.11 -25.66 -5.00
CA ILE A 176 1.67 -25.46 -5.14
C ILE A 176 1.38 -24.87 -6.52
N GLN A 177 0.42 -25.44 -7.25
CA GLN A 177 -0.03 -24.89 -8.53
C GLN A 177 -0.70 -23.52 -8.33
N SER A 178 -0.51 -22.60 -9.28
CA SER A 178 -0.96 -21.20 -9.16
C SER A 178 -2.49 -21.05 -9.07
N ASP A 179 -3.24 -21.99 -9.63
CA ASP A 179 -4.71 -22.05 -9.61
C ASP A 179 -5.28 -22.73 -8.35
N HIS A 180 -4.43 -23.41 -7.58
CA HIS A 180 -4.85 -24.14 -6.39
C HIS A 180 -5.34 -23.19 -5.29
N TRP A 181 -6.43 -23.54 -4.61
CA TRP A 181 -7.05 -22.67 -3.58
C TRP A 181 -6.07 -22.28 -2.45
N ARG A 182 -5.17 -23.18 -2.05
CA ARG A 182 -4.10 -22.88 -1.06
C ARG A 182 -3.16 -21.77 -1.51
N MET A 183 -2.93 -21.60 -2.81
CA MET A 183 -2.13 -20.49 -3.33
C MET A 183 -2.82 -19.16 -3.03
N LYS A 184 -4.11 -19.04 -3.40
CA LYS A 184 -4.96 -17.85 -3.21
C LYS A 184 -5.15 -17.45 -1.75
N GLU A 185 -4.97 -18.39 -0.84
CA GLU A 185 -5.11 -18.19 0.60
C GLU A 185 -3.77 -18.20 1.35
N SER A 186 -2.65 -18.19 0.64
CA SER A 186 -1.34 -18.33 1.28
C SER A 186 -0.91 -17.05 2.00
N LEU A 187 -1.22 -15.86 1.49
CA LEU A 187 -0.81 -14.62 2.14
C LEU A 187 -1.71 -14.27 3.33
N GLN A 188 -1.09 -13.69 4.35
CA GLN A 188 -1.74 -13.19 5.57
C GLN A 188 -1.45 -11.71 5.80
N PHE A 189 -0.35 -11.22 5.26
CA PHE A 189 0.07 -9.83 5.38
C PHE A 189 0.86 -9.41 4.13
N VAL A 190 0.59 -8.19 3.69
CA VAL A 190 1.31 -7.50 2.61
C VAL A 190 1.58 -6.07 3.10
N GLU A 191 2.81 -5.60 2.99
CA GLU A 191 3.18 -4.22 3.22
C GLU A 191 3.92 -3.69 2.01
N VAL A 192 3.44 -2.57 1.46
CA VAL A 192 4.10 -1.86 0.37
C VAL A 192 4.54 -0.50 0.89
N GLN A 193 5.84 -0.26 0.84
CA GLN A 193 6.45 0.98 1.28
C GLN A 193 7.03 1.70 0.07
N PHE A 194 6.61 2.95 -0.12
CA PHE A 194 7.14 3.88 -1.12
C PHE A 194 7.89 4.99 -0.40
N HIS A 195 9.20 5.04 -0.54
CA HIS A 195 10.03 6.10 0.03
C HIS A 195 10.06 7.31 -0.92
N VAL A 196 9.15 8.26 -0.68
CA VAL A 196 8.88 9.41 -1.56
C VAL A 196 9.14 10.76 -0.87
N PRO A 197 10.33 10.98 -0.28
CA PRO A 197 10.59 12.18 0.52
C PRO A 197 10.40 13.48 -0.29
N ASN A 198 10.60 13.47 -1.61
CA ASN A 198 10.37 14.64 -2.45
C ASN A 198 8.88 15.01 -2.54
N MET A 199 7.99 14.02 -2.55
CA MET A 199 6.54 14.22 -2.59
C MET A 199 6.01 14.62 -1.21
N THR A 200 6.64 14.14 -0.13
CA THR A 200 6.13 14.27 1.24
C THR A 200 6.87 15.29 2.11
N ARG A 201 7.98 15.88 1.63
CA ARG A 201 8.82 16.84 2.39
C ARG A 201 8.01 17.94 3.05
N HIS A 202 7.05 18.51 2.32
CA HIS A 202 6.20 19.60 2.81
C HIS A 202 5.38 19.23 4.05
N CYS A 203 5.04 17.95 4.23
CA CYS A 203 4.33 17.46 5.40
C CYS A 203 5.29 17.17 6.57
N ALA A 204 6.45 16.59 6.28
CA ALA A 204 7.47 16.29 7.29
C ALA A 204 8.02 17.56 7.97
N GLU A 205 8.21 18.65 7.21
CA GLU A 205 8.68 19.94 7.73
C GLU A 205 7.65 20.63 8.64
N MET A 206 6.35 20.52 8.33
CA MET A 206 5.30 21.05 9.21
C MET A 206 5.27 20.34 10.56
N ASN A 207 5.53 19.04 10.60
CA ASN A 207 5.58 18.28 11.86
C ASN A 207 6.73 18.75 12.77
N GLY A 208 7.87 19.13 12.18
CA GLY A 208 8.98 19.74 12.92
C GLY A 208 8.65 21.09 13.54
N ALA A 209 7.79 21.90 12.89
CA ALA A 209 7.34 23.18 13.43
C ALA A 209 6.36 23.03 14.60
N PHE A 210 5.52 21.98 14.60
CA PHE A 210 4.62 21.66 15.71
C PHE A 210 5.34 21.06 16.92
N GLU A 211 6.34 20.18 16.73
CA GLU A 211 7.12 19.61 17.84
C GLU A 211 7.99 20.68 18.56
N VAL A 212 8.43 21.74 17.87
CA VAL A 212 9.22 22.83 18.47
C VAL A 212 8.40 23.70 19.45
N GLN A 213 7.06 23.70 19.37
CA GLN A 213 6.22 24.43 20.33
C GLN A 213 5.86 23.61 21.59
N GLN A 214 6.06 22.29 21.61
CA GLN A 214 5.69 21.44 22.77
C GLN A 214 6.87 20.95 23.61
N GLY A 215 8.12 21.19 23.23
CA GLY A 215 9.24 20.63 23.99
C GLY A 215 10.55 21.32 23.77
N ALA A 216 10.79 22.39 24.53
CA ALA A 216 12.14 22.83 24.87
C ALA A 216 12.85 21.75 25.70
N ILE A 217 13.25 20.64 25.07
CA ILE A 217 14.26 19.72 25.58
C ILE A 217 15.26 19.51 24.44
N LYS A 218 16.23 20.44 24.40
CA LYS A 218 17.52 20.23 23.75
C LYS A 218 18.07 18.86 24.15
N LYS A 219 18.26 17.98 23.18
CA LYS A 219 19.36 17.01 23.23
C LYS A 219 20.08 17.03 21.90
N GLU A 220 21.28 17.62 21.94
CA GLU A 220 22.31 17.41 20.95
C GLU A 220 22.50 15.91 20.73
N MET A 221 22.26 15.43 19.51
CA MET A 221 22.98 14.29 18.98
C MET A 221 23.68 14.74 17.71
N ARG A 222 24.90 15.25 17.93
CA ARG A 222 25.95 15.31 16.93
C ARG A 222 26.25 13.89 16.43
N GLY A 223 26.25 13.74 15.11
CA GLY A 223 27.16 12.85 14.38
C GLY A 223 26.86 11.36 14.45
N ASN A 224 26.31 10.81 13.38
CA ASN A 224 27.12 9.95 12.53
C ASN A 224 26.50 9.86 11.13
N LYS A 225 27.31 10.20 10.13
CA LYS A 225 27.07 9.87 8.73
C LYS A 225 27.27 8.37 8.57
N ASP A 226 26.57 7.78 7.60
CA ASP A 226 26.84 6.45 7.06
C ASP A 226 26.52 5.24 7.95
N ARG A 227 25.29 4.75 7.80
CA ARG A 227 24.95 3.36 7.42
C ARG A 227 23.46 3.17 7.69
N ASN A 228 22.67 2.91 6.65
CA ASN A 228 21.32 2.36 6.78
C ASN A 228 21.35 1.11 7.67
N PRO A 229 20.83 1.11 8.90
CA PRO A 229 20.58 -0.10 9.65
C PRO A 229 19.16 -0.53 9.26
N TRP A 230 19.16 -1.33 8.21
CA TRP A 230 18.07 -2.12 7.67
C TRP A 230 17.52 -3.04 8.77
N LEU A 231 16.63 -2.53 9.63
CA LEU A 231 15.79 -3.25 10.62
C LEU A 231 14.93 -2.22 11.37
N GLY A 232 13.89 -1.71 10.70
CA GLY A 232 12.89 -0.84 11.31
C GLY A 232 12.03 -1.62 12.32
N SER A 233 12.48 -1.68 13.57
CA SER A 233 11.62 -1.99 14.72
C SER A 233 10.42 -1.04 14.67
N ALA A 234 9.19 -1.56 14.87
CA ALA A 234 7.94 -0.81 14.96
C ALA A 234 7.92 0.17 16.16
N ARG A 235 8.84 1.14 16.15
CA ARG A 235 8.90 2.26 17.07
C ARG A 235 8.10 3.39 16.45
N GLY A 236 6.79 3.38 16.64
CA GLY A 236 6.05 4.63 16.57
C GLY A 236 5.88 5.19 17.97
N ARG A 237 5.86 6.52 18.08
CA ARG A 237 5.33 7.18 19.27
C ARG A 237 3.82 7.36 19.07
N PRO A 238 2.98 7.00 20.07
CA PRO A 238 1.57 7.30 20.00
C PRO A 238 1.39 8.82 19.86
N ASN A 239 0.54 9.25 18.92
CA ASN A 239 0.02 10.62 18.90
C ASN A 239 -1.00 10.80 20.04
N GLU A 240 -1.55 12.00 20.20
CA GLU A 240 -2.53 12.34 21.26
C GLU A 240 -3.79 11.44 21.24
N LYS A 241 -4.04 10.70 20.15
CA LYS A 241 -5.13 9.71 20.01
C LYS A 241 -4.67 8.25 20.22
N GLY A 242 -3.43 8.03 20.65
CA GLY A 242 -2.88 6.69 20.87
C GLY A 242 -2.37 5.98 19.59
N HIS A 243 -2.43 6.62 18.42
CA HIS A 243 -1.98 6.00 17.18
C HIS A 243 -0.47 6.12 17.01
N VAL A 244 0.18 4.97 16.88
CA VAL A 244 1.63 4.80 16.72
C VAL A 244 1.98 4.99 15.25
N MET A 245 2.40 6.21 14.86
CA MET A 245 2.85 6.47 13.49
C MET A 245 4.20 5.78 13.24
N GLU A 246 4.29 5.03 12.16
CA GLU A 246 5.51 4.33 11.76
C GLU A 246 6.68 5.30 11.49
N GLN A 247 7.88 4.93 11.93
CA GLN A 247 9.08 5.75 11.72
C GLN A 247 9.37 6.00 10.24
N ASN A 248 9.21 5.00 9.37
CA ASN A 248 9.40 5.17 7.93
C ASN A 248 8.45 6.22 7.35
N ALA A 249 7.20 6.27 7.84
CA ALA A 249 6.25 7.30 7.41
C ALA A 249 6.71 8.68 7.84
N ARG A 250 7.22 8.82 9.07
CA ARG A 250 7.85 10.08 9.56
C ARG A 250 9.01 10.53 8.68
N ASP A 251 9.80 9.58 8.20
CA ASP A 251 10.98 9.83 7.37
C ASP A 251 10.65 10.13 5.90
N GLY A 252 9.35 10.17 5.54
CA GLY A 252 8.88 10.58 4.23
C GLY A 252 8.33 9.46 3.35
N ALA A 253 8.14 8.25 3.88
CA ALA A 253 7.53 7.14 3.15
C ALA A 253 5.99 7.14 3.23
N ILE A 254 5.33 6.56 2.23
CA ILE A 254 3.94 6.14 2.31
C ILE A 254 3.95 4.61 2.46
N VAL A 255 3.33 4.11 3.51
CA VAL A 255 3.31 2.67 3.84
C VAL A 255 1.88 2.17 3.80
N ILE A 256 1.58 1.28 2.86
CA ILE A 256 0.29 0.61 2.69
C ILE A 256 0.41 -0.79 3.30
N ARG A 257 -0.39 -1.08 4.33
CA ARG A 257 -0.47 -2.38 4.98
C ARG A 257 -1.80 -3.04 4.69
N LEU A 258 -1.74 -4.31 4.32
CA LEU A 258 -2.88 -5.18 4.09
C LEU A 258 -2.75 -6.37 5.04
N VAL A 259 -3.77 -6.58 5.87
CA VAL A 259 -3.82 -7.69 6.82
C VAL A 259 -5.05 -8.51 6.55
N ARG A 260 -4.90 -9.81 6.34
CA ARG A 260 -6.04 -10.68 6.07
C ARG A 260 -6.98 -10.69 7.26
N ARG A 261 -8.27 -10.49 7.01
CA ARG A 261 -9.31 -10.66 8.02
C ARG A 261 -9.68 -12.13 8.08
N GLN A 262 -9.44 -12.75 9.23
CA GLN A 262 -9.97 -14.09 9.46
C GLN A 262 -11.50 -14.00 9.48
N THR A 263 -12.14 -14.62 8.50
CA THR A 263 -13.56 -14.94 8.62
C THR A 263 -13.71 -15.79 9.86
N GLN A 264 -14.52 -15.35 10.82
CA GLN A 264 -14.83 -16.19 11.98
C GLN A 264 -15.31 -17.53 11.44
N ILE A 265 -14.56 -18.59 11.74
CA ILE A 265 -15.01 -19.96 11.52
C ILE A 265 -16.34 -20.04 12.25
N LYS A 266 -17.45 -20.10 11.52
CA LYS A 266 -18.72 -20.52 12.09
C LYS A 266 -18.44 -21.88 12.71
N SER A 267 -18.44 -21.93 14.05
CA SER A 267 -18.61 -23.20 14.76
C SER A 267 -19.77 -23.92 14.07
N LYS A 268 -19.53 -25.17 13.69
CA LYS A 268 -20.63 -26.10 13.41
C LYS A 268 -21.61 -26.12 14.58
#